data_AF-J9DZT3-F1
#
_entry.id   AF-J9DZT3-F1
#
_cell.length_a   1.000
_cell.length_b   1.000
_cell.length_c   1.000
_cell.angle_alpha   90.00
_cell.angle_beta   90.00
_cell.angle_gamma   90.00
#
_symmetry.space_group_name_H-M   'P 1'
#
loop_
_entity.id
_entity.type
_entity.pdbx_description
1 polymer ?
#
loop_
_entity_poly.entity_id
_entity_poly.type
_entity_poly.pdbx_seq_one_letter_code
_entity_poly.pdbx_strand_id
1 'polypeptide(L)'
;MPWKDHFFLIEEQFHLKNDDIIYVIYEDNVNSQWRVQAIPVNERQPFENRLPLPEAWRGLRDAELTKVADIPGCIFVHPSGFIGGNKSMQGVIEMARKSLSLAGKYKN
;
A
#
# COMPACT_ATOMS: atom_id res chain seq x y z
N MET A 1 14.90 0.35 -1.56
CA MET A 1 14.61 1.62 -0.85
C MET A 1 15.19 1.50 0.53
N PRO A 2 16.00 2.46 1.00
CA PRO A 2 16.74 2.35 2.26
C PRO A 2 15.87 2.12 3.50
N TRP A 3 14.58 2.46 3.44
CA TRP A 3 13.66 2.33 4.57
C TRP A 3 13.28 0.88 4.89
N LYS A 4 13.37 -0.07 3.94
CA LYS A 4 12.87 -1.45 4.14
C LYS A 4 13.68 -2.20 5.19
N ASP A 5 15.01 -2.19 5.06
CA ASP A 5 15.91 -2.85 6.00
C ASP A 5 15.79 -2.18 7.40
N HIS A 6 15.62 -0.86 7.43
CA HIS A 6 15.39 -0.15 8.69
C HIS A 6 14.02 -0.47 9.32
N PHE A 7 12.99 -0.70 8.48
CA PHE A 7 11.65 -1.04 8.95
C PHE A 7 11.61 -2.36 9.71
N PHE A 8 12.22 -3.42 9.16
CA PHE A 8 12.22 -4.72 9.84
C PHE A 8 13.06 -4.73 11.12
N LEU A 9 14.16 -3.95 11.15
CA LEU A 9 14.92 -3.72 12.37
C LEU A 9 14.07 -3.04 13.47
N ILE A 10 13.30 -2.00 13.11
CA ILE A 10 12.39 -1.34 14.04
C ILE A 10 11.30 -2.32 14.50
N GLU A 11 10.72 -3.07 13.57
CA GLU A 11 9.67 -4.04 13.89
C GLU A 11 10.12 -5.06 14.93
N GLU A 12 11.34 -5.61 14.75
CA GLU A 12 11.98 -6.52 15.70
C GLU A 12 12.28 -5.82 17.04
N GLN A 13 12.92 -4.65 17.02
CA GLN A 13 13.30 -3.91 18.23
C GLN A 13 12.10 -3.57 19.13
N PHE A 14 10.98 -3.20 18.52
CA PHE A 14 9.76 -2.83 19.24
C PHE A 14 8.80 -4.00 19.46
N HIS A 15 9.20 -5.23 19.12
CA HIS A 15 8.39 -6.45 19.29
C HIS A 15 7.00 -6.33 18.66
N LEU A 16 6.92 -5.65 17.52
CA LEU A 16 5.69 -5.50 16.75
C LEU A 16 5.41 -6.84 16.04
N LYS A 17 4.15 -7.27 16.00
CA LYS A 17 3.82 -8.54 15.37
C LYS A 17 3.83 -8.37 13.84
N ASN A 18 4.31 -9.40 13.14
CA ASN A 18 4.48 -9.45 11.68
C ASN A 18 3.22 -9.24 10.82
N ASP A 19 2.10 -8.82 11.39
CA ASP A 19 0.85 -8.54 10.70
C ASP A 19 0.20 -7.21 11.09
N ASP A 20 0.76 -6.48 12.06
CA ASP A 20 0.16 -5.25 12.58
C ASP A 20 0.40 -4.07 11.64
N ILE A 21 1.47 -4.12 10.84
CA ILE A 21 1.79 -3.10 9.84
C ILE A 21 1.71 -3.70 8.43
N ILE A 22 0.75 -3.24 7.66
CA ILE A 22 0.44 -3.81 6.34
C ILE A 22 0.93 -2.92 5.20
N TYR A 23 0.81 -1.61 5.37
CA TYR A 23 1.10 -0.62 4.33
C TYR A 23 1.98 0.50 4.88
N VAL A 24 2.87 1.00 4.04
CA VAL A 24 3.60 2.25 4.26
C VAL A 24 3.10 3.30 3.27
N ILE A 25 2.85 4.50 3.79
CA ILE A 25 2.39 5.65 3.02
C ILE A 25 3.47 6.72 3.03
N TYR A 26 3.78 7.27 1.86
CA TYR A 26 4.77 8.33 1.73
C TYR A 26 4.49 9.19 0.50
N GLU A 27 4.97 10.43 0.52
CA GLU A 27 4.97 11.31 -0.63
C GLU A 27 6.20 11.01 -1.53
N ASP A 28 5.95 10.92 -2.82
CA ASP A 28 6.94 10.83 -3.87
C ASP A 28 7.36 12.26 -4.25
N ASN A 29 8.53 12.66 -3.74
CA ASN A 29 9.10 14.02 -3.85
C ASN A 29 9.29 14.51 -5.29
N VAL A 30 9.27 13.62 -6.29
CA VAL A 30 9.45 14.00 -7.70
C VAL A 30 8.18 14.62 -8.28
N ASN A 31 7.00 14.17 -7.84
CA ASN A 31 5.72 14.55 -8.47
C ASN A 31 4.66 15.05 -7.48
N SER A 32 4.99 15.22 -6.20
CA SER A 32 4.03 15.53 -5.12
C SER A 32 2.83 14.56 -5.11
N GLN A 33 3.12 13.28 -5.38
CA GLN A 33 2.12 12.22 -5.43
C GLN A 33 2.27 11.31 -4.22
N TRP A 34 1.17 10.72 -3.78
CA TRP A 34 1.17 9.84 -2.63
C TRP A 34 1.24 8.39 -3.06
N ARG A 35 2.00 7.59 -2.31
CA ARG A 35 2.18 6.16 -2.53
C ARG A 35 1.66 5.38 -1.34
N VAL A 36 1.03 4.24 -1.65
CA VAL A 36 0.75 3.17 -0.69
C VAL A 36 1.53 1.95 -1.16
N GLN A 37 2.43 1.46 -0.33
CA GLN A 37 3.26 0.30 -0.62
C GLN A 37 2.99 -0.79 0.41
N ALA A 38 2.70 -2.00 -0.07
CA ALA A 38 2.54 -3.17 0.78
C ALA A 38 3.90 -3.58 1.37
N ILE A 39 3.89 -3.93 2.66
CA ILE A 39 5.06 -4.45 3.35
C ILE A 39 5.30 -5.91 2.92
N PRO A 40 6.55 -6.28 2.55
CA PRO A 40 6.90 -7.68 2.33
C PRO A 40 6.72 -8.52 3.61
N VAL A 41 6.45 -9.81 3.46
CA VAL A 41 6.32 -10.73 4.62
C VAL A 41 7.60 -10.76 5.46
N ASN A 42 8.77 -10.64 4.83
CA ASN A 42 10.07 -10.47 5.48
C ASN A 42 11.12 -9.96 4.45
N GLU A 43 12.31 -9.62 4.94
CA GLU A 43 13.44 -9.15 4.12
C GLU A 43 13.91 -10.16 3.05
N ARG A 44 13.80 -11.46 3.35
CA ARG A 44 14.27 -12.54 2.46
C ARG A 44 13.30 -12.82 1.30
N GLN A 45 12.04 -12.40 1.44
CA GLN A 45 10.97 -12.57 0.45
C GLN A 45 10.40 -11.21 0.01
N PRO A 46 11.21 -10.33 -0.62
CA PRO A 46 10.84 -8.95 -0.89
C PRO A 46 9.70 -8.77 -1.91
N PHE A 47 9.32 -9.85 -2.60
CA PHE A 47 8.25 -9.88 -3.60
C PHE A 47 6.93 -10.44 -3.08
N GLU A 48 6.93 -11.05 -1.90
CA GLU A 48 5.73 -11.58 -1.25
C GLU A 48 5.26 -10.57 -0.20
N ASN A 49 4.06 -10.00 -0.40
CA ASN A 49 3.55 -8.93 0.46
C ASN A 49 2.54 -9.47 1.46
N ARG A 50 2.52 -8.89 2.68
CA ARG A 50 1.55 -9.22 3.75
C ARG A 50 0.10 -9.07 3.29
N LEU A 51 -0.17 -8.03 2.51
CA LEU A 51 -1.43 -7.83 1.81
C LEU A 51 -1.21 -6.97 0.57
N PRO A 52 -1.10 -7.56 -0.63
CA PRO A 52 -1.10 -6.78 -1.86
C PRO A 52 -2.41 -6.00 -2.01
N LEU A 53 -2.37 -4.90 -2.76
CA LEU A 53 -3.58 -4.14 -3.11
C LEU A 53 -4.60 -5.04 -3.86
N PRO A 54 -5.90 -4.73 -3.78
CA PRO A 54 -7.00 -5.54 -4.31
C PRO A 54 -6.78 -5.96 -5.76
N GLU A 55 -7.07 -7.23 -6.08
CA GLU A 55 -6.90 -7.78 -7.43
C GLU A 55 -7.64 -6.98 -8.50
N ALA A 56 -8.85 -6.52 -8.18
CA ALA A 56 -9.65 -5.67 -9.05
C ALA A 56 -8.98 -4.35 -9.43
N TRP A 57 -7.97 -3.89 -8.68
CA TRP A 57 -7.27 -2.63 -8.97
C TRP A 57 -5.99 -2.84 -9.78
N ARG A 58 -5.43 -4.06 -9.76
CA ARG A 58 -4.08 -4.32 -10.26
C ARG A 58 -3.98 -4.07 -11.77
N GLY A 59 -2.99 -3.27 -12.17
CA GLY A 59 -2.78 -2.88 -13.56
C GLY A 59 -3.65 -1.71 -14.02
N LEU A 60 -4.66 -1.30 -13.24
CA LEU A 60 -5.52 -0.17 -13.58
C LEU A 60 -4.84 1.17 -13.29
N ARG A 61 -5.26 2.21 -14.01
CA ARG A 61 -4.74 3.58 -13.90
C ARG A 61 -5.84 4.63 -13.96
N ASP A 62 -5.52 5.81 -13.47
CA ASP A 62 -6.29 7.05 -13.62
C ASP A 62 -7.81 6.89 -13.41
N ALA A 63 -8.63 7.24 -14.41
CA ALA A 63 -10.08 7.25 -14.31
C ALA A 63 -10.68 5.85 -14.14
N GLU A 64 -10.07 4.83 -14.75
CA GLU A 64 -10.53 3.44 -14.62
C GLU A 64 -10.32 2.93 -13.20
N LEU A 65 -9.12 3.16 -12.65
CA LEU A 65 -8.83 2.83 -11.26
C LEU A 65 -9.71 3.64 -10.31
N THR A 66 -9.91 4.94 -10.56
CA THR A 66 -10.80 5.79 -9.75
C THR A 66 -12.21 5.22 -9.69
N LYS A 67 -12.74 4.76 -10.83
CA LYS A 67 -14.07 4.16 -10.92
C LYS A 67 -14.17 2.83 -10.18
N VAL A 68 -13.20 1.93 -10.34
CA VAL A 68 -13.23 0.60 -9.72
C VAL A 68 -12.91 0.66 -8.22
N ALA A 69 -11.95 1.50 -7.83
CA ALA A 69 -11.61 1.72 -6.44
C ALA A 69 -12.66 2.58 -5.72
N ASP A 70 -13.46 3.35 -6.46
CA ASP A 70 -14.39 4.34 -5.92
C ASP A 70 -13.67 5.31 -4.95
N ILE A 71 -12.51 5.78 -5.41
CA ILE A 71 -11.63 6.70 -4.68
C ILE A 71 -11.14 7.75 -5.69
N PRO A 72 -11.39 9.05 -5.45
CA PRO A 72 -10.98 10.09 -6.38
C PRO A 72 -9.45 10.24 -6.42
N GLY A 73 -8.93 10.62 -7.59
CA GLY A 73 -7.52 10.99 -7.75
C GLY A 73 -6.55 9.81 -7.75
N CYS A 74 -7.02 8.58 -7.97
CA CYS A 74 -6.15 7.43 -8.17
C CYS A 74 -5.27 7.60 -9.41
N ILE A 75 -4.01 7.13 -9.32
CA ILE A 75 -3.00 7.26 -10.38
C ILE A 75 -2.74 5.89 -11.01
N PHE A 76 -2.38 4.89 -10.20
CA PHE A 76 -2.14 3.53 -10.67
C PHE A 76 -2.11 2.52 -9.51
N VAL A 77 -2.21 1.23 -9.85
CA VAL A 77 -1.76 0.10 -9.02
C VAL A 77 -0.90 -0.82 -9.87
N HIS A 78 0.27 -1.22 -9.36
CA HIS A 78 1.15 -2.17 -10.05
C HIS A 78 0.43 -3.51 -10.29
N PRO A 79 0.70 -4.24 -11.39
CA PRO A 79 0.04 -5.53 -11.67
C PRO A 79 0.14 -6.59 -10.58
N SER A 80 1.19 -6.58 -9.76
CA SER A 80 1.30 -7.48 -8.60
C SER A 80 0.63 -6.95 -7.32
N GLY A 81 0.14 -5.71 -7.33
CA GLY A 81 -0.48 -5.05 -6.18
C GLY A 81 0.50 -4.56 -5.10
N PHE A 82 1.82 -4.64 -5.30
CA PHE A 82 2.79 -4.24 -4.26
C PHE A 82 2.79 -2.73 -3.97
N ILE A 83 2.40 -1.91 -4.94
CA ILE A 83 2.36 -0.44 -4.81
C ILE A 83 1.21 0.14 -5.61
N GLY A 84 0.64 1.22 -5.10
CA GLY A 84 -0.30 2.07 -5.80
C GLY A 84 -0.07 3.53 -5.45
N GLY A 85 -0.82 4.42 -6.09
CA GLY A 85 -0.69 5.84 -5.84
C GLY A 85 -1.96 6.65 -6.04
N ASN A 86 -2.02 7.77 -5.32
CA ASN A 86 -3.09 8.75 -5.37
C ASN A 86 -2.48 10.17 -5.41
N LYS A 87 -3.21 11.15 -5.94
CA LYS A 87 -2.79 12.55 -5.95
C LYS A 87 -2.81 13.20 -4.56
N SER A 88 -3.50 12.60 -3.59
CA SER A 88 -3.66 13.17 -2.25
C SER A 88 -3.31 12.17 -1.15
N MET A 89 -2.85 12.68 0.00
CA MET A 89 -2.62 11.88 1.20
C MET A 89 -3.89 11.15 1.63
N GLN A 90 -5.02 11.87 1.67
CA GLN A 90 -6.31 11.30 2.04
C GLN A 90 -6.72 10.17 1.10
N GLY A 91 -6.60 10.36 -0.21
CA GLY A 91 -6.95 9.32 -1.18
C GLY A 91 -6.09 8.07 -1.06
N VAL A 92 -4.79 8.21 -0.76
CA VAL A 92 -3.92 7.04 -0.56
C VAL A 92 -4.20 6.31 0.76
N ILE A 93 -4.59 7.04 1.81
CA ILE A 93 -5.06 6.47 3.07
C ILE A 93 -6.36 5.68 2.83
N GLU A 94 -7.29 6.22 2.05
CA GLU A 94 -8.53 5.51 1.69
C GLU A 94 -8.26 4.26 0.85
N MET A 95 -7.26 4.30 -0.04
CA MET A 95 -6.82 3.09 -0.77
C MET A 95 -6.35 2.00 0.21
N ALA A 96 -5.54 2.36 1.21
CA ALA A 96 -5.08 1.41 2.24
C ALA A 96 -6.25 0.88 3.08
N ARG A 97 -7.12 1.75 3.58
CA ARG A 97 -8.29 1.38 4.40
C ARG A 97 -9.23 0.43 3.66
N LYS A 98 -9.58 0.75 2.42
CA LYS A 98 -10.47 -0.08 1.61
C LYS A 98 -9.83 -1.43 1.30
N SER A 99 -8.52 -1.47 1.08
CA SER A 99 -7.77 -2.74 0.92
C SER A 99 -7.84 -3.61 2.18
N LEU A 100 -7.63 -3.01 3.37
CA LEU A 100 -7.74 -3.73 4.64
C LEU A 100 -9.17 -4.21 4.92
N SER A 101 -10.16 -3.38 4.61
CA SER A 101 -11.58 -3.71 4.80
C SER A 101 -12.00 -4.89 3.92
N LEU A 102 -11.62 -4.89 2.63
CA LEU A 102 -11.86 -6.01 1.71
C LEU A 102 -11.19 -7.31 2.15
N ALA A 103 -10.07 -7.22 2.87
CA ALA A 103 -9.36 -8.37 3.44
C ALA A 103 -9.88 -8.80 4.83
N GLY A 104 -10.90 -8.13 5.38
CA GLY A 104 -11.41 -8.39 6.73
C GLY A 104 -10.46 -7.97 7.86
N LYS A 105 -9.41 -7.21 7.56
CA LYS A 105 -8.40 -6.71 8.51
C LYS A 105 -8.71 -5.30 9.06
N TYR A 106 -9.82 -4.69 8.65
CA TYR A 106 -10.29 -3.40 9.16
C TYR A 106 -11.81 -3.40 9.30
N LYS A 107 -12.29 -3.11 10.51
CA LYS A 107 -13.71 -2.87 10.81
C LYS A 107 -13.85 -1.39 11.14
N ASN A 108 -14.75 -0.71 10.41
CA ASN A 108 -15.14 0.68 10.71
C ASN A 108 -15.80 0.78 12.08
#